data_AF-A0A8K1GR86-F1
#
_entry.id   AF-A0A8K1GR86-F1
#
_cell.length_a   1.000
_cell.length_b   1.000
_cell.length_c   1.000
_cell.angle_alpha   90.00
_cell.angle_beta   90.00
_cell.angle_gamma   90.00
#
_symmetry.space_group_name_H-M   'P 1'
#
loop_
_entity.id
_entity.type
_entity.pdbx_description
1 polymer ?
#
loop_
_entity_poly.entity_id
_entity_poly.type
_entity_poly.pdbx_seq_one_letter_code
_entity_poly.pdbx_strand_id
1 'polypeptide(L)'
;MAKHTVSSARFRRVDVDEYDENKFVDEEDGGDGQAGPDEGEDRAESIVLKVLISFKANDIEKAVQSLDKNGVDLLMKYIYKGFESPSDNSSAVLLQWHEKALAAGGVGSIVRVLTARKTV
;
A
#
# COMPACT_ATOMS: atom_id res chain seq x y z
N MET A 1 -15.67 54.27 13.18
CA MET A 1 -15.67 53.24 12.12
C MET A 1 -14.36 52.46 12.23
N ALA A 2 -14.35 51.32 12.92
CA ALA A 2 -13.14 50.54 13.18
C ALA A 2 -12.73 49.78 11.90
N LYS A 3 -11.94 50.42 11.05
CA LYS A 3 -11.31 49.78 9.90
C LYS A 3 -10.08 49.04 10.41
N HIS A 4 -10.22 47.76 10.79
CA HIS A 4 -9.16 46.73 10.81
C HIS A 4 -9.69 45.45 11.47
N THR A 5 -10.50 44.67 10.76
CA THR A 5 -10.85 43.29 11.19
C THR A 5 -10.54 42.21 10.15
N VAL A 6 -9.92 42.56 9.02
CA VAL A 6 -9.49 41.61 7.98
C VAL A 6 -8.01 41.21 8.11
N SER A 7 -7.59 40.71 9.27
CA SER A 7 -6.33 39.92 9.40
C SER A 7 -6.18 39.21 10.76
N SER A 8 -7.25 39.02 11.54
CA SER A 8 -7.14 38.57 12.95
C SER A 8 -6.84 37.07 13.13
N ALA A 9 -6.70 36.30 12.04
CA ALA A 9 -6.49 34.86 12.11
C ALA A 9 -5.40 34.32 11.17
N ARG A 10 -4.61 35.20 10.53
CA ARG A 10 -3.54 34.76 9.60
C ARG A 10 -2.46 33.92 10.31
N PHE A 11 -2.19 34.20 11.58
CA PHE A 11 -1.24 33.44 12.40
C PHE A 11 -1.75 32.05 12.80
N ARG A 12 -3.07 31.78 12.76
CA ARG A 12 -3.65 30.45 13.06
C ARG A 12 -3.62 29.49 11.86
N ARG A 13 -3.14 29.94 10.71
CA ARG A 13 -2.97 29.11 9.51
C ARG A 13 -1.63 28.39 9.46
N VAL A 14 -0.70 28.78 10.34
CA VAL A 14 0.61 28.14 10.42
C VAL A 14 0.43 26.88 11.25
N ASP A 15 0.76 25.74 10.66
CA ASP A 15 0.87 24.47 11.36
C ASP A 15 2.20 24.47 12.14
N VAL A 16 2.11 24.76 13.44
CA VAL A 16 3.29 24.85 14.32
C VAL A 16 3.78 23.44 14.69
N ASP A 17 2.90 22.44 14.65
CA ASP A 17 3.20 21.05 15.02
C ASP A 17 4.16 20.41 14.01
N GLU A 18 4.17 20.90 12.76
CA GLU A 18 5.12 20.47 11.73
C GLU A 18 6.60 20.69 12.12
N TYR A 19 6.87 21.67 13.01
CA TYR A 19 8.20 22.06 13.44
C TYR A 19 8.51 21.65 14.90
N ASP A 20 7.66 20.82 15.54
CA ASP A 20 7.95 20.28 16.87
C ASP A 20 9.13 19.30 16.81
N GLU A 21 10.17 19.55 17.60
CA GLU A 21 11.35 18.68 17.71
C GLU A 21 11.00 17.26 18.21
N ASN A 22 9.86 17.10 18.87
CA ASN A 22 9.36 15.80 19.35
C ASN A 22 8.44 15.09 18.35
N LYS A 23 8.21 15.68 17.16
CA LYS A 23 7.42 15.06 16.11
C LYS A 23 8.09 13.74 15.69
N PHE A 24 7.32 12.66 15.71
CA PHE A 24 7.82 11.36 15.28
C PHE A 24 8.14 11.39 13.77
N VAL A 25 9.36 11.03 13.41
CA VAL A 25 9.81 10.90 12.01
C VAL A 25 10.14 9.43 11.76
N ASP A 26 9.61 8.87 10.68
CA ASP A 26 9.93 7.51 10.27
C ASP A 26 11.41 7.39 9.90
N GLU A 27 12.06 6.32 10.36
CA GLU A 27 13.46 6.04 9.99
C GLU A 27 13.53 5.67 8.50
N GLU A 28 14.19 6.52 7.71
CA GLU A 28 14.63 6.18 6.36
C GLU A 28 15.85 5.26 6.43
N ASP A 29 15.63 3.96 6.65
CA ASP A 29 16.73 3.00 6.53
C ASP A 29 17.31 3.04 5.10
N GLY A 30 18.60 3.34 4.97
CA GLY A 30 19.35 3.45 3.71
C GLY A 30 19.61 2.10 3.03
N GLY A 31 18.72 1.12 3.23
CA GLY A 31 18.72 -0.15 2.55
C GLY A 31 18.17 0.01 1.14
N ASP A 32 18.94 -0.46 0.15
CA ASP A 32 18.58 -0.58 -1.26
C ASP A 32 17.20 -1.27 -1.38
N GLY A 33 16.13 -0.50 -1.60
CA GLY A 33 14.84 -1.12 -1.91
C GLY A 33 13.55 -0.34 -1.74
N GLN A 34 13.46 0.82 -1.07
CA GLN A 34 12.19 1.58 -1.13
C GLN A 34 12.25 3.02 -0.64
N ALA A 35 12.06 3.97 -1.56
CA ALA A 35 12.01 5.40 -1.34
C ALA A 35 10.92 6.04 -2.22
N GLY A 36 9.75 6.30 -1.65
CA GLY A 36 8.63 7.01 -2.31
C GLY A 36 8.10 6.32 -3.58
N PRO A 37 7.02 6.86 -4.20
CA PRO A 37 6.51 6.36 -5.47
C PRO A 37 7.55 6.66 -6.56
N ASP A 38 8.48 5.73 -6.73
CA ASP A 38 9.48 5.76 -7.79
C ASP A 38 8.94 5.02 -9.01
N GLU A 39 9.41 5.37 -10.22
CA GLU A 39 9.00 4.70 -11.46
C GLU A 39 9.23 3.17 -11.41
N GLY A 40 10.13 2.71 -10.53
CA GLY A 40 10.38 1.29 -10.26
C GLY A 40 9.19 0.58 -9.63
N GLU A 41 8.46 1.22 -8.71
CA GLU A 41 7.32 0.64 -8.02
C GLU A 41 6.13 0.47 -8.97
N ASP A 42 5.81 1.51 -9.74
CA ASP A 42 4.75 1.48 -10.74
C ASP A 42 4.98 0.37 -11.79
N ARG A 43 6.24 0.15 -12.16
CA ARG A 43 6.62 -0.94 -13.08
C ARG A 43 6.43 -2.31 -12.43
N ALA A 44 6.86 -2.47 -11.17
CA ALA A 44 6.68 -3.72 -10.44
C ALA A 44 5.19 -4.04 -10.25
N GLU A 45 4.38 -3.05 -9.87
CA GLU A 45 2.93 -3.15 -9.75
C GLU A 45 2.30 -3.63 -11.06
N SER A 46 2.62 -2.95 -12.17
CA SER A 46 2.09 -3.30 -13.49
C SER A 46 2.41 -4.75 -13.88
N ILE A 47 3.62 -5.22 -13.57
CA ILE A 47 4.04 -6.58 -13.86
C ILE A 47 3.27 -7.58 -12.99
N VAL A 48 3.21 -7.34 -11.68
CA VAL A 48 2.52 -8.25 -10.75
C VAL A 48 1.04 -8.36 -11.12
N LEU A 49 0.35 -7.23 -11.34
CA LEU A 49 -1.07 -7.24 -11.71
C LEU A 49 -1.33 -7.99 -13.02
N LYS A 50 -0.47 -7.82 -14.04
CA LYS A 50 -0.57 -8.58 -15.30
C LYS A 50 -0.47 -10.08 -15.05
N VAL A 51 0.47 -10.51 -14.18
CA VAL A 51 0.60 -11.92 -13.81
C VAL A 51 -0.68 -12.40 -13.11
N LEU A 52 -1.15 -11.69 -12.07
CA LEU A 52 -2.34 -12.11 -11.31
C LEU A 52 -3.60 -12.23 -12.19
N ILE A 53 -3.81 -11.30 -13.12
CA ILE A 53 -4.96 -11.30 -14.03
C ILE A 53 -4.87 -12.43 -15.07
N SER A 54 -3.66 -12.85 -15.46
CA SER A 54 -3.46 -13.92 -16.45
C SER A 54 -3.71 -15.34 -15.92
N PHE A 55 -3.83 -15.51 -14.60
CA PHE A 55 -4.02 -16.81 -13.98
C PHE A 55 -5.44 -17.36 -14.18
N LYS A 56 -5.54 -18.68 -14.29
CA LYS A 56 -6.83 -19.38 -14.21
C LYS A 56 -7.21 -19.58 -12.75
N ALA A 57 -8.49 -19.40 -12.42
CA ALA A 57 -8.99 -19.49 -11.04
C ALA A 57 -8.58 -20.79 -10.31
N ASN A 58 -8.56 -21.93 -11.02
CA ASN A 58 -8.21 -23.24 -10.45
C ASN A 58 -6.71 -23.40 -10.12
N ASP A 59 -5.84 -22.54 -10.66
CA ASP A 59 -4.39 -22.62 -10.47
C ASP A 59 -3.89 -21.65 -9.39
N ILE A 60 -4.73 -20.70 -8.95
CA ILE A 60 -4.40 -19.67 -7.96
C ILE A 60 -3.97 -20.31 -6.64
N GLU A 61 -4.75 -21.26 -6.11
CA GLU A 61 -4.50 -21.86 -4.80
C GLU A 61 -3.12 -22.55 -4.75
N LYS A 62 -2.75 -23.28 -5.80
CA LYS A 62 -1.45 -23.96 -5.89
C LYS A 62 -0.29 -22.97 -5.91
N ALA A 63 -0.44 -21.85 -6.61
CA ALA A 63 0.58 -20.80 -6.68
C ALA A 63 0.76 -20.08 -5.33
N VAL A 64 -0.33 -19.80 -4.61
CA VAL A 64 -0.24 -19.21 -3.27
C VAL A 64 0.44 -20.17 -2.30
N GLN A 65 0.13 -21.47 -2.36
CA GLN A 65 0.74 -22.49 -1.50
C GLN A 65 2.24 -22.72 -1.77
N SER A 66 2.77 -22.31 -2.92
CA SER A 66 4.20 -22.40 -3.21
C SER A 66 5.01 -21.21 -2.69
N LEU A 67 4.36 -20.17 -2.15
CA LEU A 67 5.02 -19.04 -1.53
C LEU A 67 5.37 -19.34 -0.07
N ASP A 68 6.44 -18.76 0.43
CA ASP A 68 6.74 -18.70 1.85
C ASP A 68 5.88 -17.62 2.54
N LYS A 69 5.94 -17.55 3.87
CA LYS A 69 5.11 -16.59 4.64
C LYS A 69 5.37 -15.14 4.22
N ASN A 70 6.62 -14.79 3.95
CA ASN A 70 6.99 -13.45 3.50
C ASN A 70 6.45 -13.17 2.10
N GLY A 71 6.49 -14.15 1.20
CA GLY A 71 5.90 -14.06 -0.13
C GLY A 71 4.37 -13.88 -0.10
N VAL A 72 3.66 -14.56 0.80
CA VAL A 72 2.20 -14.37 0.98
C VAL A 72 1.88 -12.96 1.48
N ASP A 73 2.70 -12.41 2.38
CA ASP A 73 2.53 -11.04 2.87
C ASP A 73 2.78 -10.01 1.77
N LEU A 74 3.82 -10.21 0.95
CA LEU A 74 4.13 -9.36 -0.19
C LEU A 74 3.03 -9.44 -1.25
N LEU A 75 2.52 -10.64 -1.54
CA LEU A 75 1.38 -10.84 -2.43
C LEU A 75 0.16 -10.06 -1.92
N MET A 76 -0.11 -10.10 -0.61
CA MET A 76 -1.22 -9.35 -0.03
C MET A 76 -1.07 -7.83 -0.24
N LYS A 77 0.15 -7.29 -0.10
CA LYS A 77 0.41 -5.86 -0.41
C LYS A 77 0.04 -5.51 -1.87
N TYR A 78 0.49 -6.32 -2.84
CA TYR A 78 0.17 -6.09 -4.25
C TYR A 78 -1.31 -6.28 -4.59
N ILE A 79 -2.03 -7.16 -3.89
CA ILE A 79 -3.48 -7.30 -4.04
C ILE A 79 -4.19 -6.01 -3.61
N TYR A 80 -3.82 -5.45 -2.45
CA TYR A 80 -4.37 -4.19 -1.98
C TYR A 80 -4.02 -3.02 -2.89
N LYS A 81 -2.78 -2.98 -3.39
CA LYS A 81 -2.35 -2.00 -4.38
C LYS A 81 -3.19 -2.08 -5.66
N GLY A 82 -3.44 -3.30 -6.16
CA GLY A 82 -4.29 -3.54 -7.33
C GLY A 82 -5.74 -3.06 -7.16
N PHE A 83 -6.26 -3.02 -5.94
CA PHE A 83 -7.60 -2.49 -5.67
C PHE A 83 -7.67 -0.96 -5.75
N GLU A 84 -6.54 -0.23 -5.71
CA GLU A 84 -6.50 1.22 -5.92
C GLU A 84 -6.77 1.59 -7.38
N SER A 85 -6.39 0.72 -8.32
CA SER A 85 -6.46 0.95 -9.78
C SER A 85 -7.27 -0.14 -10.50
N PRO A 86 -8.59 -0.24 -10.26
CA PRO A 86 -9.43 -1.26 -10.89
C PRO A 86 -9.50 -1.06 -12.41
N SER A 87 -9.25 -2.15 -13.15
CA SER A 87 -9.48 -2.28 -14.59
C SER A 87 -10.45 -3.42 -14.90
N ASP A 88 -10.94 -3.54 -16.14
CA ASP A 88 -11.98 -4.51 -16.51
C ASP A 88 -11.67 -5.94 -16.04
N ASN A 89 -12.58 -6.50 -15.23
CA ASN A 89 -12.51 -7.83 -14.59
C ASN A 89 -11.32 -8.07 -13.64
N SER A 90 -10.39 -7.12 -13.48
CA SER A 90 -9.24 -7.27 -12.57
C SER A 90 -9.67 -7.45 -11.12
N SER A 91 -10.63 -6.66 -10.63
CA SER A 91 -11.11 -6.73 -9.24
C SER A 91 -11.73 -8.08 -8.89
N ALA A 92 -12.44 -8.72 -9.83
CA ALA A 92 -13.02 -10.03 -9.61
C ALA A 92 -11.94 -11.11 -9.42
N VAL A 93 -10.89 -11.07 -10.25
CA VAL A 93 -9.74 -11.98 -10.12
C VAL A 93 -8.95 -11.68 -8.84
N LEU A 94 -8.73 -10.40 -8.50
CA LEU A 94 -8.05 -10.00 -7.27
C LEU A 94 -8.78 -10.45 -6.01
N LEU A 95 -10.12 -10.48 -6.01
CA LEU A 95 -10.90 -11.04 -4.90
C LEU A 95 -10.66 -12.56 -4.73
N GLN A 96 -10.48 -13.30 -5.82
CA GLN A 96 -10.12 -14.73 -5.76
C GLN A 96 -8.70 -14.92 -5.21
N TRP A 97 -7.75 -14.09 -5.64
CA TRP A 97 -6.40 -14.08 -5.08
C TRP A 97 -6.40 -13.75 -3.59
N HIS A 98 -7.18 -12.74 -3.18
CA HIS A 98 -7.34 -12.35 -1.79
C HIS A 98 -7.86 -13.51 -0.94
N GLU A 99 -8.89 -14.23 -1.39
CA GLU A 99 -9.44 -15.40 -0.69
C GLU A 99 -8.35 -16.44 -0.39
N LYS A 100 -7.52 -16.77 -1.39
CA LYS A 100 -6.47 -17.80 -1.23
C LYS A 100 -5.28 -17.29 -0.41
N ALA A 101 -4.86 -16.05 -0.59
CA ALA A 101 -3.81 -15.43 0.21
C ALA A 101 -4.24 -15.29 1.69
N LEU A 102 -5.51 -14.98 1.97
CA LEU A 102 -6.07 -14.96 3.31
C LEU A 102 -6.10 -16.37 3.94
N ALA A 103 -6.46 -17.40 3.17
CA ALA A 103 -6.42 -18.77 3.65
C ALA A 103 -4.99 -19.23 4.03
N ALA A 104 -3.97 -18.80 3.28
CA ALA A 104 -2.57 -19.14 3.54
C ALA A 104 -1.92 -18.30 4.65
N GLY A 105 -2.12 -16.97 4.64
CA GLY A 105 -1.47 -16.02 5.54
C GLY A 105 -2.27 -15.64 6.79
N GLY A 106 -3.56 -15.97 6.83
CA GLY A 106 -4.49 -15.53 7.86
C GLY A 106 -4.68 -14.00 7.88
N VAL A 107 -5.45 -13.50 8.86
CA VAL A 107 -5.71 -12.04 9.00
C VAL A 107 -4.41 -11.26 9.26
N GLY A 108 -3.37 -11.92 9.80
CA GLY A 108 -2.08 -11.29 10.06
C GLY A 108 -1.39 -10.73 8.82
N SER A 109 -1.60 -11.32 7.64
CA SER A 109 -1.03 -10.78 6.38
C SER A 109 -1.65 -9.43 6.02
N ILE A 110 -2.98 -9.28 6.20
CA ILE A 110 -3.68 -8.01 6.03
C ILE A 110 -3.23 -6.98 7.06
N VAL A 111 -3.11 -7.37 8.33
CA VAL A 111 -2.63 -6.46 9.38
C VAL A 111 -1.27 -5.88 9.02
N ARG A 112 -0.36 -6.71 8.49
CA ARG A 112 0.96 -6.26 8.04
C ARG A 112 0.91 -5.31 6.84
N VAL A 113 -0.08 -5.42 5.95
CA VAL A 113 -0.34 -4.40 4.91
C VAL A 113 -0.71 -3.07 5.55
N LEU A 114 -1.66 -3.07 6.49
CA LEU A 114 -2.17 -1.84 7.12
C LEU A 114 -1.15 -1.14 8.03
N THR A 115 -0.23 -1.89 8.63
CA THR A 115 0.77 -1.34 9.56
C THR A 115 2.12 -1.03 8.89
N ALA A 116 2.29 -1.36 7.61
CA ALA A 116 3.54 -1.13 6.90
C ALA A 116 3.74 0.37 6.65
N ARG A 117 4.81 0.95 7.23
CA ARG A 117 5.22 2.34 6.95
C ARG A 117 5.90 2.51 5.59
N LYS A 118 6.56 1.44 5.13
CA LYS A 118 7.12 1.29 3.78
C LYS A 118 6.35 0.17 3.06
N THR A 119 5.64 0.52 2.00
CA THR A 119 4.80 -0.40 1.21
C THR A 119 5.26 -0.43 -0.25
N VAL A 120 4.72 -1.39 -1.01
CA VAL A 120 4.88 -1.51 -2.47
C VAL A 120 4.10 -0.47 -3.25
#